data_AF-A0A419HUJ8-F1
#
_entry.id   AF-A0A419HUJ8-F1
#
_cell.length_a   1.000
_cell.length_b   1.000
_cell.length_c   1.000
_cell.angle_alpha   90.00
_cell.angle_beta   90.00
_cell.angle_gamma   90.00
#
_symmetry.space_group_name_H-M   'P 1'
#
loop_
_entity.id
_entity.type
_entity.pdbx_description
1 polymer ?
#
loop_
_entity_poly.entity_id
_entity_poly.type
_entity_poly.pdbx_seq_one_letter_code
_entity_poly.pdbx_strand_id
1 'polypeptide(L)'
;MSIEIANESGVTVEETSIVAAARFALDRMDVSPLAELSIMLVELDAMEELHVRWMDLPGPTDVMAFPMDELDSARRPDASSSGPALLGDIVLCPAFAKDQAKKAGHALMDELHLLTVHGVLHLLGYDHAEPEEEKEMFGLQNKILGEYQEARRSADLVEQQRAADEKVLGVVGLSEAEAKADAPGDGGA
;
A
#
# COMPACT_ATOMS: atom_id res chain seq x y z
N MET A 1 -11.32 2.31 4.71
CA MET A 1 -10.08 1.81 5.31
C MET A 1 -9.17 3.01 5.37
N SER A 2 -8.72 3.38 6.56
CA SER A 2 -7.83 4.53 6.76
C SER A 2 -6.41 3.99 6.87
N ILE A 3 -5.55 4.44 5.96
CA ILE A 3 -4.14 4.09 5.96
C ILE A 3 -3.38 5.41 6.00
N GLU A 4 -2.72 5.66 7.12
CA GLU A 4 -1.89 6.84 7.31
C GLU A 4 -0.44 6.49 7.00
N ILE A 5 0.27 7.38 6.31
CA ILE A 5 1.68 7.21 5.98
C ILE A 5 2.46 8.45 6.41
N ALA A 6 3.54 8.23 7.17
CA ALA A 6 4.43 9.28 7.64
C ALA A 6 5.87 8.96 7.23
N ASN A 7 6.49 9.87 6.47
CA ASN A 7 7.85 9.69 5.99
C ASN A 7 8.83 10.61 6.73
N GLU A 8 9.56 10.03 7.68
CA GLU A 8 10.62 10.67 8.46
C GLU A 8 12.02 10.18 8.04
N SER A 9 12.10 9.30 7.03
CA SER A 9 13.35 8.66 6.59
C SER A 9 14.31 9.57 5.82
N GLY A 10 13.86 10.78 5.43
CA GLY A 10 14.60 11.67 4.53
C GLY A 10 14.73 11.15 3.08
N VAL A 11 14.19 9.97 2.76
CA VAL A 11 14.21 9.38 1.41
C VAL A 11 12.90 9.68 0.69
N THR A 12 12.99 10.29 -0.50
CA THR A 12 11.82 10.47 -1.36
C THR A 12 11.36 9.14 -1.93
N VAL A 13 10.14 8.72 -1.59
CA VAL A 13 9.49 7.50 -2.08
C VAL A 13 8.07 7.81 -2.55
N GLU A 14 7.50 6.94 -3.39
CA GLU A 14 6.12 7.08 -3.85
C GLU A 14 5.15 6.57 -2.77
N GLU A 15 4.82 7.40 -1.80
CA GLU A 15 3.97 7.06 -0.65
C GLU A 15 2.60 6.50 -1.06
N THR A 16 1.97 7.08 -2.09
CA THR A 16 0.70 6.59 -2.66
C THR A 16 0.80 5.13 -3.12
N SER A 17 1.96 4.74 -3.64
CA SER A 17 2.24 3.37 -4.07
C SER A 17 2.20 2.38 -2.91
N ILE A 18 2.85 2.77 -1.80
CA ILE A 18 2.95 1.97 -0.59
C ILE A 18 1.57 1.80 0.03
N VAL A 19 0.81 2.89 0.14
CA VAL A 19 -0.58 2.86 0.62
C VAL A 19 -1.46 1.97 -0.27
N ALA A 20 -1.30 2.05 -1.59
CA ALA A 20 -2.04 1.20 -2.52
C ALA A 20 -1.68 -0.29 -2.36
N ALA A 21 -0.41 -0.61 -2.13
CA ALA A 21 0.04 -1.99 -1.88
C ALA A 21 -0.52 -2.53 -0.56
N ALA A 22 -0.45 -1.75 0.52
CA ALA A 22 -1.03 -2.11 1.81
C ALA A 22 -2.54 -2.35 1.70
N ARG A 23 -3.27 -1.42 1.06
CA ARG A 23 -4.70 -1.55 0.83
C ARG A 23 -5.05 -2.80 0.03
N PHE A 24 -4.30 -3.06 -1.05
CA PHE A 24 -4.52 -4.23 -1.88
C PHE A 24 -4.35 -5.53 -1.08
N ALA A 25 -3.32 -5.60 -0.23
CA ALA A 25 -3.11 -6.75 0.65
C ALA A 25 -4.26 -6.94 1.64
N LEU A 26 -4.71 -5.87 2.31
CA LEU A 26 -5.83 -5.91 3.26
C LEU A 26 -7.15 -6.30 2.58
N ASP A 27 -7.45 -5.73 1.41
CA ASP A 27 -8.64 -6.08 0.62
C ASP A 27 -8.59 -7.56 0.20
N ARG A 28 -7.41 -8.08 -0.16
CA ARG A 28 -7.26 -9.48 -0.58
C ARG A 28 -7.45 -10.47 0.57
N MET A 29 -7.17 -10.03 1.80
CA MET A 29 -7.34 -10.78 3.04
C MET A 29 -8.72 -10.60 3.67
N ASP A 30 -9.65 -9.92 2.99
CA ASP A 30 -11.03 -9.65 3.43
C ASP A 30 -11.10 -8.92 4.78
N VAL A 31 -10.13 -8.01 5.01
CA VAL A 31 -10.08 -7.20 6.23
C VAL A 31 -11.17 -6.13 6.18
N SER A 32 -11.76 -5.85 7.34
CA SER A 32 -12.81 -4.84 7.47
C SER A 32 -12.40 -3.50 6.84
N PRO A 33 -13.27 -2.86 6.04
CA PRO A 33 -13.00 -1.53 5.49
C PRO A 33 -12.97 -0.45 6.58
N LEU A 34 -13.34 -0.75 7.83
CA LEU A 34 -13.21 0.15 8.96
C LEU A 34 -11.86 0.00 9.69
N ALA A 35 -10.96 -0.84 9.16
CA ALA A 35 -9.64 -0.99 9.74
C ALA A 35 -8.76 0.25 9.55
N GLU A 36 -7.91 0.48 10.55
CA GLU A 36 -6.91 1.55 10.59
C GLU A 36 -5.50 0.95 10.60
N LEU A 37 -4.66 1.43 9.68
CA LEU A 37 -3.25 1.05 9.54
C LEU A 37 -2.40 2.30 9.50
N SER A 38 -1.28 2.30 10.22
CA SER A 38 -0.29 3.36 10.17
C SER A 38 1.03 2.81 9.63
N ILE A 39 1.64 3.53 8.68
CA ILE A 39 2.91 3.16 8.04
C ILE A 39 3.89 4.30 8.28
N MET A 40 5.00 4.01 8.95
CA MET A 40 6.05 4.97 9.24
C MET A 40 7.33 4.60 8.53
N LEU A 41 7.93 5.55 7.81
CA LEU A 41 9.22 5.36 7.16
C LEU A 41 10.26 6.12 7.98
N VAL A 42 11.25 5.40 8.49
CA VAL A 42 12.25 5.94 9.43
C VAL A 42 13.67 5.81 8.90
N GLU A 43 14.59 6.57 9.49
CA GLU A 43 16.02 6.47 9.23
C GLU A 43 16.63 5.22 9.88
N LEU A 44 17.84 4.85 9.45
CA LEU A 44 18.57 3.67 9.97
C LEU A 44 18.76 3.71 11.49
N ASP A 45 19.17 4.86 12.03
CA ASP A 45 19.45 5.01 13.46
C ASP A 45 18.18 4.84 14.29
N ALA A 46 17.06 5.44 13.86
CA ALA A 46 15.76 5.28 14.51
C ALA A 46 15.26 3.83 14.44
N MET A 47 15.50 3.15 13.31
CA MET A 47 15.15 1.74 13.15
C MET A 47 15.97 0.84 14.09
N GLU A 48 17.27 1.09 14.22
CA GLU A 48 18.13 0.36 15.17
C GLU A 48 17.69 0.58 16.61
N GLU A 49 17.37 1.83 16.99
CA GLU A 49 16.84 2.12 18.33
C GLU A 49 15.53 1.37 18.62
N LEU A 50 14.62 1.29 17.65
CA LEU A 50 13.37 0.54 17.77
C LEU A 50 13.64 -0.96 17.88
N HIS A 51 14.52 -1.50 17.05
CA HIS A 51 14.86 -2.92 17.04
C HIS A 51 15.48 -3.37 18.37
N VAL A 52 16.41 -2.58 18.92
CA VAL A 52 16.98 -2.83 20.25
C VAL A 52 15.92 -2.69 21.34
N ARG A 53 15.08 -1.66 21.29
CA ARG A 53 14.06 -1.40 22.33
C ARG A 53 13.01 -2.50 22.43
N TRP A 54 12.58 -3.04 21.29
CA TRP A 54 11.45 -3.96 21.22
C TRP A 54 11.86 -5.42 21.07
N MET A 55 12.97 -5.72 20.40
CA MET A 55 13.43 -7.10 20.17
C MET A 55 14.73 -7.44 20.92
N ASP A 56 15.37 -6.48 21.60
CA ASP A 56 16.66 -6.66 22.31
C ASP A 56 17.76 -7.22 21.39
N LEU A 57 17.66 -6.91 20.09
CA LEU A 57 18.59 -7.34 19.05
C LEU A 57 19.34 -6.14 18.48
N PRO A 58 20.67 -6.24 18.29
CA PRO A 58 21.47 -5.16 17.75
C PRO A 58 21.32 -5.01 16.23
N GLY A 59 21.42 -3.77 15.75
CA GLY A 59 21.43 -3.42 14.33
C GLY A 59 20.06 -3.08 13.74
N PRO A 60 20.00 -2.39 12.59
CA PRO A 60 18.75 -2.07 11.92
C PRO A 60 18.15 -3.29 11.20
N THR A 61 16.83 -3.32 11.10
CA THR A 61 16.08 -4.26 10.26
C THR A 61 15.34 -3.53 9.13
N ASP A 62 14.74 -4.26 8.22
CA ASP A 62 14.02 -3.74 7.06
C ASP A 62 12.59 -3.32 7.36
N VAL A 63 11.86 -4.14 8.11
CA VAL A 63 10.48 -3.92 8.53
C VAL A 63 10.25 -4.37 9.97
N MET A 64 9.43 -3.62 10.70
CA MET A 64 8.85 -4.03 11.98
C MET A 64 7.34 -3.81 11.93
N ALA A 65 6.58 -4.80 12.39
CA ALA A 65 5.13 -4.71 12.51
C ALA A 65 4.75 -4.74 13.99
N PHE A 66 3.95 -3.78 14.43
CA PHE A 66 3.45 -3.66 15.78
C PHE A 66 1.93 -3.87 15.75
N PRO A 67 1.45 -5.10 15.96
CA PRO A 67 0.02 -5.36 16.01
C PRO A 67 -0.61 -4.71 17.25
N MET A 68 -1.76 -4.07 17.07
CA MET A 68 -2.59 -3.63 18.19
C MET A 68 -3.62 -4.72 18.55
N ASP A 69 -3.76 -4.99 19.85
CA ASP A 69 -4.38 -6.19 20.45
C ASP A 69 -5.92 -6.31 20.28
N GLU A 70 -6.52 -5.60 19.32
CA GLU A 70 -7.96 -5.67 19.04
C GLU A 70 -8.33 -6.65 17.91
N LEU A 71 -7.38 -7.41 17.38
CA LEU A 71 -7.58 -8.35 16.27
C LEU A 71 -8.64 -9.44 16.56
N ASP A 72 -8.83 -9.81 17.83
CA ASP A 72 -9.84 -10.78 18.26
C ASP A 72 -11.29 -10.32 17.97
N SER A 73 -11.50 -9.01 17.83
CA SER A 73 -12.80 -8.43 17.45
C SER A 73 -13.01 -8.32 15.94
N ALA A 74 -11.93 -8.26 15.15
CA ALA A 74 -11.97 -8.10 13.70
C ALA A 74 -12.29 -9.41 12.95
N ARG A 75 -12.03 -10.56 13.57
CA ARG A 75 -12.20 -11.91 12.97
C ARG A 75 -13.56 -12.56 13.24
N ARG A 76 -14.43 -11.95 14.05
CA ARG A 76 -15.72 -12.51 14.47
C ARG A 76 -16.91 -11.76 13.84
N PRO A 77 -17.74 -12.41 13.01
CA PRO A 77 -18.96 -11.82 12.45
C PRO A 77 -20.00 -11.40 13.52
N ASP A 78 -19.84 -11.91 14.75
CA ASP A 78 -20.71 -11.77 15.90
C ASP A 78 -20.15 -10.85 17.00
N ALA A 79 -18.93 -10.32 16.85
CA ALA A 79 -18.40 -9.33 17.79
C ALA A 79 -19.06 -7.97 17.53
N SER A 80 -19.86 -7.52 18.49
CA SER A 80 -20.46 -6.18 18.54
C SER A 80 -19.41 -5.08 18.79
N SER A 81 -18.33 -5.05 18.01
CA SER A 81 -17.38 -3.93 17.95
C SER A 81 -17.86 -2.99 16.85
N SER A 82 -18.69 -2.01 17.22
CA SER A 82 -19.00 -0.87 16.36
C SER A 82 -17.88 0.18 16.36
N GLY A 83 -16.62 -0.25 16.45
CA GLY A 83 -15.43 0.59 16.44
C GLY A 83 -14.48 0.23 15.29
N PRO A 84 -13.63 1.16 14.83
CA PRO A 84 -12.59 0.86 13.85
C PRO A 84 -11.64 -0.20 14.41
N ALA A 85 -11.35 -1.24 13.62
CA ALA A 85 -10.39 -2.26 14.01
C ALA A 85 -8.97 -1.70 13.80
N LEU A 86 -8.29 -1.35 14.89
CA LEU A 86 -6.90 -0.90 14.85
C LEU A 86 -5.99 -2.10 14.54
N LEU A 87 -5.41 -2.14 13.33
CA LEU A 87 -4.47 -3.19 12.94
C LEU A 87 -3.11 -2.98 13.60
N GLY A 88 -2.66 -1.72 13.66
CA GLY A 88 -1.41 -1.31 14.27
C GLY A 88 -0.49 -0.54 13.33
N ASP A 89 0.81 -0.64 13.58
CA ASP A 89 1.84 0.16 12.93
C ASP A 89 2.84 -0.71 12.14
N ILE A 90 3.21 -0.27 10.94
CA ILE A 90 4.31 -0.83 10.16
C ILE A 90 5.41 0.21 10.07
N VAL A 91 6.61 -0.13 10.56
CA VAL A 91 7.79 0.72 10.45
C VAL A 91 8.71 0.15 9.38
N LEU A 92 9.07 0.98 8.40
CA LEU A 92 9.93 0.63 7.26
C LEU A 92 11.19 1.48 7.27
N CYS A 93 12.33 0.90 6.88
CA CYS A 93 13.56 1.66 6.69
C CYS A 93 13.97 1.71 5.20
N PRO A 94 13.67 2.79 4.46
CA PRO A 94 13.98 2.88 3.03
C PRO A 94 15.46 2.82 2.70
N ALA A 95 16.33 3.33 3.58
CA ALA A 95 17.78 3.28 3.38
C ALA A 95 18.29 1.83 3.44
N PHE A 96 17.82 1.04 4.40
CA PHE A 96 18.14 -0.38 4.50
C PHE A 96 17.55 -1.17 3.33
N ALA A 97 16.27 -0.94 3.01
CA ALA A 97 15.58 -1.55 1.88
C ALA A 97 16.28 -1.25 0.55
N LYS A 98 16.86 -0.05 0.37
CA LYS A 98 17.61 0.31 -0.84
C LYS A 98 18.84 -0.56 -1.05
N ASP A 99 19.55 -0.88 0.02
CA ASP A 99 20.73 -1.73 -0.07
C ASP A 99 20.37 -3.21 -0.21
N GLN A 100 19.22 -3.65 0.35
CA GLN A 100 18.64 -4.96 0.06
C GLN A 100 18.22 -5.08 -1.41
N ALA A 101 17.45 -4.12 -1.92
CA ALA A 101 16.99 -4.07 -3.30
C ALA A 101 18.16 -4.15 -4.30
N LYS A 102 19.26 -3.42 -4.04
CA LYS A 102 20.48 -3.51 -4.86
C LYS A 102 21.12 -4.90 -4.85
N LYS A 103 21.13 -5.59 -3.71
CA LYS A 103 21.69 -6.95 -3.59
C LYS A 103 20.79 -7.97 -4.29
N ALA A 104 19.48 -7.80 -4.18
CA ALA A 104 18.48 -8.65 -4.82
C ALA A 104 18.33 -8.39 -6.33
N GLY A 105 18.71 -7.20 -6.80
CA GLY A 105 18.64 -6.82 -8.21
C GLY A 105 17.27 -6.26 -8.63
N HIS A 106 16.50 -5.72 -7.70
CA HIS A 106 15.16 -5.15 -7.94
C HIS A 106 15.12 -3.66 -7.59
N ALA A 107 14.03 -2.97 -7.98
CA ALA A 107 13.87 -1.55 -7.66
C ALA A 107 13.55 -1.37 -6.17
N LEU A 108 13.95 -0.22 -5.60
CA LEU A 108 13.61 0.13 -4.21
C LEU A 108 12.09 0.07 -3.96
N MET A 109 11.28 0.51 -4.92
CA MET A 109 9.83 0.47 -4.78
C MET A 109 9.29 -0.95 -4.70
N ASP A 110 9.84 -1.90 -5.47
CA ASP A 110 9.42 -3.30 -5.44
C ASP A 110 9.72 -3.92 -4.06
N GLU A 111 10.88 -3.57 -3.49
CA GLU A 111 11.28 -3.99 -2.15
C GLU A 111 10.33 -3.40 -1.09
N LEU A 112 10.01 -2.11 -1.19
CA LEU A 112 9.07 -1.46 -0.26
C LEU A 112 7.67 -2.06 -0.35
N HIS A 113 7.19 -2.44 -1.54
CA HIS A 113 5.92 -3.16 -1.69
C HIS A 113 5.97 -4.52 -1.02
N LEU A 114 7.05 -5.27 -1.23
CA LEU A 114 7.26 -6.57 -0.60
C LEU A 114 7.23 -6.44 0.92
N LEU A 115 8.02 -5.52 1.48
CA LEU A 115 8.09 -5.28 2.94
C LEU A 115 6.75 -4.79 3.51
N THR A 116 6.00 -3.99 2.75
CA THR A 116 4.67 -3.54 3.16
C THR A 116 3.67 -4.69 3.24
N VAL A 117 3.62 -5.54 2.20
CA VAL A 117 2.76 -6.74 2.20
C VAL A 117 3.17 -7.70 3.32
N HIS A 118 4.48 -7.87 3.51
CA HIS A 118 5.04 -8.69 4.59
C HIS A 118 4.60 -8.17 5.97
N GLY A 119 4.74 -6.87 6.23
CA GLY A 119 4.30 -6.23 7.47
C GLY A 119 2.80 -6.39 7.70
N VAL A 120 1.97 -6.24 6.65
CA VAL A 120 0.52 -6.47 6.76
C VAL A 120 0.21 -7.92 7.14
N LEU A 121 0.89 -8.91 6.57
CA LEU A 121 0.68 -10.32 6.93
C LEU A 121 1.03 -10.59 8.40
N HIS A 122 2.13 -10.01 8.90
CA HIS A 122 2.48 -10.06 10.32
C HIS A 122 1.40 -9.45 11.22
N LEU A 123 0.84 -8.30 10.84
CA LEU A 123 -0.26 -7.67 11.60
C LEU A 123 -1.52 -8.56 11.64
N LEU A 124 -1.74 -9.40 10.62
CA LEU A 124 -2.85 -10.36 10.57
C LEU A 124 -2.56 -11.67 11.33
N GLY A 125 -1.38 -11.79 11.94
CA GLY A 125 -0.97 -12.93 12.75
C GLY A 125 -0.34 -14.07 11.95
N TYR A 126 0.12 -13.82 10.72
CA TYR A 126 0.96 -14.77 9.99
C TYR A 126 2.41 -14.57 10.39
N ASP A 127 3.05 -15.64 10.87
CA ASP A 127 4.49 -15.66 11.21
C ASP A 127 5.22 -16.61 10.24
N HIS A 128 6.54 -16.58 10.27
CA HIS A 128 7.43 -17.43 9.48
C HIS A 128 8.51 -18.07 10.37
N ALA A 129 8.20 -18.32 11.65
CA ALA A 129 9.11 -18.96 12.59
C ALA A 129 9.30 -20.45 12.29
N GLU A 130 8.24 -21.15 11.90
CA GLU A 130 8.30 -22.56 11.49
C GLU A 130 8.33 -22.72 9.96
N PRO A 131 8.97 -23.78 9.41
CA PRO A 131 9.08 -23.97 7.96
C PRO A 131 7.75 -24.11 7.21
N GLU A 132 6.71 -24.64 7.86
CA GLU A 132 5.38 -24.76 7.25
C GLU A 132 4.65 -23.41 7.22
N GLU A 133 4.79 -22.60 8.29
CA GLU A 133 4.25 -21.25 8.38
C GLU A 133 4.96 -20.31 7.40
N GLU A 134 6.29 -20.42 7.32
CA GLU A 134 7.11 -19.71 6.32
C GLU A 134 6.60 -20.00 4.91
N LYS A 135 6.38 -21.27 4.57
CA LYS A 135 5.89 -21.65 3.24
C LYS A 135 4.50 -21.10 2.95
N GLU A 136 3.61 -21.08 3.94
CA GLU A 136 2.27 -20.50 3.81
C GLU A 136 2.34 -18.98 3.62
N MET A 137 3.04 -18.28 4.50
CA MET A 137 3.17 -16.83 4.48
C MET A 137 3.86 -16.33 3.21
N PHE A 138 5.00 -16.93 2.83
CA PHE A 138 5.69 -16.55 1.59
C PHE A 138 4.87 -16.90 0.34
N GLY A 139 4.09 -17.99 0.39
CA GLY A 139 3.14 -18.33 -0.67
C GLY A 139 2.07 -17.24 -0.85
N LEU A 140 1.47 -16.80 0.26
CA LEU A 140 0.47 -15.72 0.27
C LEU A 140 1.09 -14.39 -0.16
N GLN A 141 2.24 -14.03 0.39
CA GLN A 141 2.98 -12.82 0.04
C GLN A 141 3.24 -12.74 -1.47
N ASN A 142 3.83 -13.79 -2.05
CA ASN A 142 4.15 -13.81 -3.48
C ASN A 142 2.89 -13.73 -4.35
N LYS A 143 1.81 -14.38 -3.92
CA LYS A 143 0.53 -14.32 -4.62
C LYS A 143 -0.06 -12.91 -4.61
N ILE A 144 -0.14 -12.28 -3.43
CA ILE A 144 -0.70 -10.92 -3.27
C ILE A 144 0.16 -9.92 -4.05
N LEU A 145 1.49 -10.02 -3.95
CA LEU A 145 2.40 -9.12 -4.64
C LEU A 145 2.30 -9.28 -6.17
N GLY A 146 2.20 -10.51 -6.67
CA GLY A 146 1.98 -10.78 -8.09
C GLY A 146 0.66 -10.19 -8.60
N GLU A 147 -0.44 -10.45 -7.89
CA GLU A 147 -1.75 -9.89 -8.23
C GLU A 147 -1.74 -8.34 -8.18
N TYR A 148 -1.05 -7.73 -7.20
CA TYR A 148 -0.89 -6.27 -7.11
C TYR A 148 -0.13 -5.70 -8.30
N GLN A 149 0.99 -6.31 -8.69
CA GLN A 149 1.80 -5.86 -9.82
C GLN A 149 1.02 -5.96 -11.15
N GLU A 150 0.23 -7.01 -11.34
CA GLU A 150 -0.66 -7.17 -12.49
C GLU A 150 -1.77 -6.11 -12.50
N ALA A 151 -2.39 -5.86 -11.36
CA ALA A 151 -3.40 -4.82 -11.20
C ALA A 151 -2.83 -3.43 -11.51
N ARG A 152 -1.63 -3.12 -11.01
CA ARG A 152 -0.92 -1.86 -11.30
C ARG A 152 -0.65 -1.69 -12.79
N ARG A 153 -0.07 -2.71 -13.43
CA ARG A 153 0.22 -2.69 -14.86
C ARG A 153 -1.05 -2.47 -15.69
N SER A 154 -2.15 -3.10 -15.28
CA SER A 154 -3.45 -2.93 -15.95
C SER A 154 -4.00 -1.51 -15.80
N ALA A 155 -3.90 -0.92 -14.61
CA ALA A 155 -4.30 0.47 -14.36
C ALA A 155 -3.46 1.47 -15.17
N ASP A 156 -2.13 1.27 -15.22
CA ASP A 156 -1.22 2.12 -16.00
C ASP A 156 -1.55 2.08 -17.49
N LEU A 157 -1.90 0.90 -18.03
CA LEU A 157 -2.31 0.75 -19.43
C LEU A 157 -3.62 1.49 -19.73
N VAL A 158 -4.61 1.42 -18.84
CA VAL A 158 -5.89 2.13 -18.99
C VAL A 158 -5.68 3.64 -18.97
N GLU A 159 -4.84 4.14 -18.06
CA GLU A 159 -4.53 5.58 -17.98
C GLU A 159 -3.77 6.06 -19.23
N GLN A 160 -2.80 5.29 -19.71
CA GLN A 160 -2.09 5.60 -20.96
C GLN A 160 -3.03 5.62 -22.17
N GLN A 161 -3.99 4.69 -22.24
CA GLN A 161 -4.99 4.67 -23.30
C GLN A 161 -5.89 5.90 -23.22
N ARG A 162 -6.36 6.26 -22.03
CA ARG A 162 -7.18 7.46 -21.81
C ARG A 162 -6.44 8.74 -22.19
N ALA A 163 -5.18 8.88 -21.79
CA ALA A 163 -4.34 10.01 -22.15
C ALA A 163 -4.07 10.09 -23.67
N ALA A 164 -3.91 8.93 -24.32
CA ALA A 164 -3.78 8.86 -25.77
C ALA A 164 -5.08 9.31 -26.48
N ASP A 165 -6.23 8.84 -26.01
CA ASP A 165 -7.55 9.19 -26.56
C ASP A 165 -7.84 10.69 -26.38
N GLU A 166 -7.55 11.26 -25.21
CA GLU A 166 -7.67 12.70 -24.94
C GLU A 166 -6.78 13.52 -25.87
N LYS A 167 -5.54 13.08 -26.08
CA LYS A 167 -4.60 13.73 -27.00
C LYS A 167 -5.11 13.71 -28.45
N VAL A 168 -5.72 12.60 -28.88
CA VAL A 168 -6.32 12.50 -30.22
C VAL A 168 -7.52 13.43 -30.34
N LEU A 169 -8.43 13.46 -29.35
CA LEU A 169 -9.59 14.35 -29.34
C LEU A 169 -9.21 15.83 -29.32
N GLY A 170 -8.16 16.19 -28.57
CA GLY A 170 -7.61 17.55 -28.55
C GLY A 170 -7.00 17.98 -29.89
N VAL A 171 -6.40 17.06 -30.65
CA VAL A 171 -5.89 17.33 -32.01
C VAL A 171 -7.03 17.48 -33.02
N VAL A 172 -8.15 16.78 -32.83
CA VAL A 172 -9.33 16.83 -33.72
C VAL A 172 -10.28 17.99 -33.37
N GLY A 173 -10.02 18.74 -32.28
CA GLY A 173 -10.76 19.96 -31.92
C GLY A 173 -12.13 19.71 -31.27
N LEU A 174 -12.35 18.52 -30.69
CA LEU A 174 -13.64 18.12 -30.10
C LEU A 174 -13.69 18.23 -28.56
N SER A 175 -12.83 19.04 -27.93
CA SER A 175 -12.96 19.32 -26.49
C SER A 175 -14.28 20.05 -26.22
N GLU A 176 -15.04 19.64 -25.19
CA GLU A 176 -16.44 19.98 -24.84
C GLU A 176 -16.79 21.48 -24.65
N ALA A 177 -16.39 22.36 -25.56
CA ALA A 177 -16.69 23.79 -25.54
C ALA A 177 -17.76 24.24 -26.55
N GLU A 178 -18.27 23.35 -27.42
CA GLU A 178 -19.25 23.71 -28.47
C GLU A 178 -20.64 23.09 -28.30
N ALA A 179 -21.12 22.89 -27.06
CA ALA A 179 -22.50 22.48 -26.80
C ALA A 179 -23.42 23.62 -26.31
N LYS A 180 -23.04 24.89 -26.54
CA LYS A 180 -23.88 26.04 -26.16
C LYS A 180 -23.81 27.20 -27.16
N ALA A 181 -24.05 26.93 -28.44
CA ALA A 181 -24.23 27.98 -29.43
C ALA A 181 -25.13 27.53 -30.58
N ASP A 182 -26.38 27.15 -30.31
CA ASP A 182 -27.46 27.44 -31.26
C ASP A 182 -28.83 27.32 -30.57
N ALA A 183 -29.31 28.44 -30.04
CA ALA A 183 -30.74 28.61 -29.74
C ALA A 183 -31.27 29.60 -30.79
N PRO A 184 -32.17 29.19 -31.69
CA PRO A 184 -32.73 30.11 -32.67
C PRO A 184 -33.61 31.13 -31.94
N GLY A 185 -33.30 32.41 -32.12
CA GLY A 185 -34.14 33.51 -31.68
C GLY A 185 -35.48 33.47 -32.42
N ASP A 186 -36.53 33.15 -31.68
CA ASP A 186 -37.91 33.32 -32.13
C ASP A 186 -38.27 34.81 -32.02
N GLY A 187 -38.88 35.33 -33.09
CA GLY A 187 -39.24 36.73 -33.23
C GLY A 187 -40.72 36.98 -32.94
N GLY A 188 -41.03 38.22 -32.56
CA GLY A 188 -42.36 38.81 -32.69
C GLY A 188 -42.95 39.31 -31.38
N ALA A 189 -43.03 40.63 -31.19
CA ALA A 189 -44.12 41.50 -31.65
C ALA A 189 -43.84 42.95 -31.22
#